data_AF-A0A2Z6GEF4-F1
#
_entry.id   AF-A0A2Z6GEF4-F1
#
_cell.length_a   1.000
_cell.length_b   1.000
_cell.length_c   1.000
_cell.angle_alpha   90.00
_cell.angle_beta   90.00
_cell.angle_gamma   90.00
#
_symmetry.space_group_name_H-M   'P 1'
#
loop_
_entity.id
_entity.type
_entity.pdbx_description
1 polymer ?
#
loop_
_entity_poly.entity_id
_entity_poly.type
_entity_poly.pdbx_seq_one_letter_code
_entity_poly.pdbx_strand_id
1 'polypeptide(L)'
;MTFQKRVKPWMTVCFGEQISNDVDERNHRFLEEALELVQSTGCTQSEAHQLVDYVFGGPVGDPVQEVGGVMVTLAALCLAQQMDMHDAGECELARIWTKVEQIREKQAAKPRHSPLPA
;
A
#
# COMPACT_ATOMS: atom_id res chain seq x y z
N MET A 1 -16.56 -12.10 6.17
CA MET A 1 -16.01 -10.75 6.48
C MET A 1 -15.08 -10.35 5.35
N THR A 2 -15.13 -9.12 4.83
CA THR A 2 -14.27 -8.72 3.70
C THR A 2 -12.80 -8.65 4.12
N PHE A 3 -11.88 -8.71 3.15
CA PHE A 3 -10.45 -8.55 3.39
C PHE A 3 -10.15 -7.24 4.13
N GLN A 4 -10.69 -6.12 3.65
CA GLN A 4 -10.56 -4.80 4.29
C GLN A 4 -10.99 -4.80 5.77
N LYS A 5 -12.11 -5.47 6.10
CA LYS A 5 -12.56 -5.58 7.49
C LYS A 5 -11.58 -6.37 8.36
N ARG A 6 -10.85 -7.35 7.81
CA ARG A 6 -9.84 -8.15 8.53
C ARG A 6 -8.48 -7.48 8.67
N VAL A 7 -8.16 -6.52 7.80
CA VAL A 7 -6.97 -5.67 7.94
C VAL A 7 -7.10 -4.72 9.15
N LYS A 8 -8.31 -4.21 9.44
CA LYS A 8 -8.55 -3.25 10.53
C LYS A 8 -8.05 -3.72 11.91
N PRO A 9 -8.36 -4.93 12.41
CA PRO A 9 -7.84 -5.42 13.68
C PRO A 9 -6.30 -5.47 13.73
N TRP A 10 -5.64 -5.90 12.65
CA TRP A 10 -4.18 -5.92 12.56
C TRP A 10 -3.61 -4.50 12.65
N MET A 11 -4.19 -3.55 11.91
CA MET A 11 -3.82 -2.14 11.97
C MET A 11 -3.91 -1.60 13.41
N THR A 12 -5.03 -1.83 14.08
CA THR A 12 -5.23 -1.39 15.47
C THR A 12 -4.21 -2.04 16.43
N VAL A 13 -3.93 -3.33 16.27
CA VAL A 13 -2.94 -4.02 17.11
C VAL A 13 -1.53 -3.47 16.86
N CYS A 14 -1.10 -3.30 15.62
CA CYS A 14 0.25 -2.84 15.31
C CYS A 14 0.47 -1.36 15.63
N PHE A 15 -0.52 -0.51 15.35
CA PHE A 15 -0.30 0.93 15.25
C PHE A 15 -1.17 1.77 16.21
N GLY A 16 -2.19 1.17 16.85
CA GLY A 16 -3.18 1.92 17.62
C GLY A 16 -4.08 2.79 16.72
N GLU A 17 -5.03 3.50 17.32
CA GLU A 17 -6.05 4.25 16.57
C GLU A 17 -5.48 5.46 15.82
N GLN A 18 -4.59 6.22 16.47
CA GLN A 18 -4.05 7.46 15.89
C GLN A 18 -3.29 7.20 14.58
N ILE A 19 -2.30 6.29 14.59
CA ILE A 19 -1.50 5.98 13.41
C ILE A 19 -2.31 5.20 12.36
N SER A 20 -3.27 4.38 12.79
CA SER A 20 -4.16 3.69 11.84
C SER A 20 -5.02 4.64 11.02
N ASN A 21 -5.35 5.81 11.57
CA ASN A 21 -6.17 6.84 10.94
C ASN A 21 -5.33 8.01 10.36
N ASP A 22 -4.00 7.91 10.38
CA ASP A 22 -3.12 8.90 9.75
C ASP A 22 -3.18 8.76 8.22
N VAL A 23 -3.92 9.66 7.57
CA VAL A 23 -4.20 9.61 6.13
C VAL A 23 -2.91 9.76 5.30
N ASP A 24 -1.97 10.60 5.74
CA ASP A 24 -0.73 10.83 5.01
C ASP A 24 0.17 9.61 5.10
N GLU A 25 0.30 8.99 6.28
CA GLU A 25 1.04 7.73 6.41
C GLU A 25 0.39 6.61 5.60
N ARG A 26 -0.95 6.52 5.57
CA ARG A 26 -1.66 5.50 4.76
C ARG A 26 -1.44 5.71 3.26
N ASN A 27 -1.43 6.96 2.79
CA ASN A 27 -1.12 7.29 1.40
C ASN A 27 0.31 6.86 1.03
N HIS A 28 1.30 7.26 1.82
CA HIS A 28 2.70 6.90 1.54
C HIS A 28 2.94 5.39 1.58
N ARG A 29 2.35 4.69 2.56
CA ARG A 29 2.48 3.23 2.67
C ARG A 29 1.82 2.47 1.53
N PHE A 30 0.68 2.95 1.02
CA PHE A 30 0.08 2.36 -0.17
C PHE A 30 0.97 2.59 -1.41
N LEU A 31 1.48 3.81 -1.60
CA LEU A 31 2.36 4.13 -2.72
C LEU A 31 3.65 3.28 -2.70
N GLU A 32 4.25 3.09 -1.53
CA GLU A 32 5.45 2.25 -1.35
C GLU A 32 5.20 0.80 -1.82
N GLU A 33 4.13 0.17 -1.37
CA GLU A 33 3.78 -1.21 -1.77
C GLU A 33 3.42 -1.31 -3.26
N ALA A 34 2.76 -0.28 -3.82
CA ALA A 34 2.47 -0.22 -5.26
C ALA A 34 3.77 -0.14 -6.09
N LEU A 35 4.75 0.65 -5.63
CA LEU A 35 6.07 0.76 -6.25
C LEU A 35 6.87 -0.54 -6.11
N GLU A 36 6.87 -1.17 -4.94
CA GLU A 36 7.51 -2.47 -4.72
C GLU A 36 6.91 -3.58 -5.61
N LEU A 37 5.58 -3.60 -5.77
CA LEU A 37 4.91 -4.53 -6.68
C LEU A 37 5.37 -4.33 -8.13
N VAL A 38 5.28 -3.11 -8.67
CA VAL A 38 5.66 -2.90 -10.08
C VAL A 38 7.16 -3.11 -10.31
N GLN A 39 8.01 -2.74 -9.34
CA GLN A 39 9.45 -3.04 -9.37
C GLN A 39 9.69 -4.55 -9.46
N SER A 40 8.98 -5.36 -8.66
CA SER A 40 9.12 -6.82 -8.67
C SER A 40 8.71 -7.46 -10.00
N THR A 41 7.89 -6.75 -10.79
CA THR A 41 7.40 -7.20 -12.11
C THR A 41 8.14 -6.55 -13.29
N GLY A 42 9.21 -5.79 -13.04
CA GLY A 42 10.11 -5.26 -14.07
C GLY A 42 9.89 -3.80 -14.46
N CYS A 43 8.99 -3.06 -13.80
CA CYS A 43 8.89 -1.61 -14.00
C CYS A 43 10.16 -0.93 -13.49
N THR A 44 10.75 -0.08 -14.32
CA THR A 44 11.94 0.67 -13.98
C THR A 44 11.60 1.92 -13.16
N GLN A 45 12.56 2.41 -12.39
CA GLN A 45 12.41 3.68 -11.68
C GLN A 45 12.09 4.85 -12.63
N SER A 46 12.68 4.87 -13.83
CA SER A 46 12.43 5.92 -14.81
C SER A 46 10.98 5.88 -15.33
N GLU A 47 10.43 4.69 -15.59
CA GLU A 47 9.03 4.55 -16.01
C GLU A 47 8.08 5.00 -14.89
N ALA A 48 8.38 4.62 -13.63
CA ALA A 48 7.61 5.06 -12.48
C ALA A 48 7.60 6.60 -12.34
N HIS A 49 8.75 7.27 -12.49
CA HIS A 49 8.81 8.73 -12.43
C HIS A 49 8.06 9.41 -13.58
N GLN A 50 8.12 8.87 -14.80
CA GLN A 50 7.34 9.40 -15.93
C GLN A 50 5.84 9.29 -15.68
N LEU A 51 5.38 8.21 -15.05
CA LEU A 51 3.98 8.05 -14.64
C LEU A 51 3.57 9.03 -13.53
N VAL A 52 4.47 9.34 -12.60
CA VAL A 52 4.24 10.40 -11.60
C VAL A 52 4.00 11.73 -12.32
N ASP A 53 4.88 12.14 -13.23
CA ASP A 53 4.71 13.39 -13.97
C ASP A 53 3.40 13.42 -14.77
N TYR A 54 3.04 12.30 -15.41
CA TYR A 54 1.80 12.17 -16.17
C TYR A 54 0.55 12.32 -15.29
N VAL A 55 0.49 11.61 -14.16
CA VAL A 55 -0.69 11.63 -13.26
C VAL A 55 -0.82 12.98 -12.56
N PHE A 56 0.27 13.51 -12.00
CA PHE A 56 0.24 14.79 -11.27
C PHE A 56 0.17 16.01 -12.19
N GLY A 57 0.44 15.85 -13.50
CA GLY A 57 0.18 16.88 -14.51
C GLY A 57 -1.29 16.99 -14.93
N GLY A 58 -2.12 16.02 -14.56
CA GLY A 58 -3.56 16.00 -14.85
C GLY A 58 -4.42 16.68 -13.77
N PRO A 59 -5.74 16.83 -14.01
CA PRO A 59 -6.67 17.23 -12.96
C PRO A 59 -6.80 16.15 -11.88
N VAL A 60 -7.02 16.56 -10.63
CA VAL A 60 -7.24 15.64 -9.50
C VAL A 60 -8.54 14.85 -9.73
N GLY A 61 -8.46 13.52 -9.60
CA GLY A 61 -9.59 12.60 -9.75
C GLY A 61 -10.48 12.49 -8.50
N ASP A 62 -11.67 11.88 -8.67
CA ASP A 62 -12.55 11.56 -7.55
C ASP A 62 -12.03 10.35 -6.75
N PRO A 63 -11.84 10.43 -5.42
CA PRO A 63 -11.25 9.34 -4.65
C PRO A 63 -11.95 8.00 -4.76
N VAL A 64 -13.29 7.95 -4.89
CA VAL A 64 -14.03 6.69 -5.00
C VAL A 64 -13.76 6.04 -6.35
N GLN A 65 -13.72 6.84 -7.41
CA GLN A 65 -13.32 6.38 -8.73
C GLN A 65 -11.89 5.85 -8.75
N GLU A 66 -10.93 6.56 -8.15
CA GLU A 66 -9.53 6.15 -8.13
C GLU A 66 -9.30 4.85 -7.33
N VAL A 67 -10.01 4.64 -6.22
CA VAL A 67 -10.01 3.35 -5.51
C VAL A 67 -10.48 2.21 -6.43
N GLY A 68 -11.55 2.44 -7.20
CA GLY A 68 -12.03 1.48 -8.18
C GLY A 68 -11.00 1.19 -9.28
N GLY A 69 -10.36 2.24 -9.80
CA GLY A 69 -9.28 2.15 -10.79
C GLY A 69 -8.12 1.29 -10.30
N VAL A 70 -7.62 1.55 -9.09
CA VAL A 70 -6.57 0.75 -8.43
C VAL A 70 -6.97 -0.72 -8.30
N MET A 71 -8.20 -1.01 -7.86
CA MET A 71 -8.65 -2.40 -7.70
C MET A 71 -8.67 -3.15 -9.04
N VAL A 72 -9.17 -2.51 -10.10
CA VAL A 72 -9.25 -3.11 -11.44
C VAL A 72 -7.86 -3.33 -12.02
N THR A 73 -6.95 -2.36 -11.90
CA THR A 73 -5.60 -2.47 -12.47
C THR A 73 -4.72 -3.45 -11.70
N LEU A 74 -4.86 -3.55 -10.37
CA LEU A 74 -4.21 -4.59 -9.57
C LEU A 74 -4.66 -5.99 -10.03
N ALA A 75 -5.97 -6.20 -10.21
CA ALA A 75 -6.48 -7.47 -10.70
C ALA A 75 -5.96 -7.80 -12.11
N ALA A 76 -5.92 -6.81 -13.01
CA ALA A 76 -5.38 -6.98 -14.36
C ALA A 76 -3.88 -7.34 -14.36
N LEU A 77 -3.08 -6.67 -13.51
CA LEU A 77 -1.66 -6.98 -13.35
C LEU A 77 -1.45 -8.41 -12.83
N CYS A 78 -2.20 -8.79 -11.78
CA CYS A 78 -2.14 -10.15 -11.24
C CYS A 78 -2.51 -11.20 -12.30
N LEU A 79 -3.56 -10.98 -13.09
CA LEU A 79 -3.93 -11.87 -14.20
C LEU A 79 -2.80 -12.00 -15.24
N ALA A 80 -2.19 -10.87 -15.64
CA ALA A 80 -1.09 -10.86 -16.61
C ALA A 80 0.17 -11.59 -16.09
N GLN A 81 0.40 -11.52 -14.78
CA GLN A 81 1.54 -12.15 -14.10
C GLN A 81 1.20 -13.54 -13.50
N GLN A 82 0.01 -14.07 -13.79
CA GLN A 82 -0.46 -15.38 -13.29
C GLN A 82 -0.45 -15.50 -11.75
N MET A 83 -0.77 -14.40 -11.05
CA MET A 83 -0.90 -14.35 -9.60
C MET A 83 -2.38 -14.33 -9.20
N ASP A 84 -2.73 -15.02 -8.11
CA ASP A 84 -4.02 -14.84 -7.44
C ASP A 84 -3.91 -13.70 -6.42
N MET A 85 -4.62 -12.60 -6.68
CA MET A 85 -4.56 -11.41 -5.83
C MET A 85 -5.13 -11.64 -4.42
N HIS A 86 -6.10 -12.55 -4.28
CA HIS A 86 -6.72 -12.84 -3.00
C HIS A 86 -5.82 -13.73 -2.16
N ASP A 87 -5.29 -14.82 -2.74
CA ASP A 87 -4.37 -15.71 -2.03
C ASP A 87 -3.09 -14.97 -1.60
N ALA A 88 -2.56 -14.08 -2.44
CA ALA A 88 -1.42 -13.23 -2.10
C ALA A 88 -1.74 -12.34 -0.88
N GLY A 89 -2.91 -11.68 -0.88
CA GLY A 89 -3.37 -10.86 0.23
C GLY A 89 -3.58 -11.66 1.53
N GLU A 90 -4.16 -12.86 1.45
CA GLU A 90 -4.35 -13.75 2.61
C GLU A 90 -3.02 -14.23 3.19
N CYS A 91 -2.10 -14.67 2.34
CA CYS A 91 -0.77 -15.11 2.74
C CYS A 91 -0.03 -13.97 3.45
N GLU A 92 -0.08 -12.76 2.89
CA GLU A 92 0.61 -11.61 3.47
C GLU A 92 -0.05 -11.18 4.79
N LEU A 93 -1.38 -11.12 4.87
CA LEU A 93 -2.08 -10.79 6.10
C LEU A 93 -1.76 -11.80 7.22
N ALA A 94 -1.74 -13.10 6.91
CA ALA A 94 -1.31 -14.12 7.87
C ALA A 94 0.15 -13.94 8.30
N ARG A 95 1.03 -13.59 7.35
CA ARG A 95 2.46 -13.36 7.62
C ARG A 95 2.70 -12.14 8.52
N ILE A 96 2.04 -11.01 8.29
CA ILE A 96 2.28 -9.79 9.07
C ILE A 96 1.74 -9.89 10.50
N TRP A 97 0.76 -10.77 10.74
CA TRP A 97 0.34 -11.12 12.10
C TRP A 97 1.43 -11.78 12.94
N THR A 98 2.37 -12.50 12.32
CA THR A 98 3.51 -13.09 13.05
C THR A 98 4.63 -12.09 13.35
N LYS A 99 4.51 -10.86 12.82
CA LYS A 99 5.54 -9.81 12.90
C LYS A 99 5.12 -8.59 13.74
N VAL A 100 4.05 -8.68 14.52
CA VAL A 100 3.47 -7.54 15.27
C VAL A 100 4.51 -6.79 16.11
N GLU A 101 5.34 -7.50 16.87
CA GLU A 101 6.35 -6.87 17.74
C GLU A 101 7.42 -6.13 16.92
N GLN A 102 7.95 -6.79 15.88
CA GLN A 102 8.93 -6.19 14.97
C GLN A 102 8.38 -4.94 14.26
N ILE A 103 7.10 -4.96 13.87
CA ILE A 103 6.43 -3.81 13.23
C ILE A 103 6.29 -2.66 14.22
N ARG A 104 5.92 -2.94 15.47
CA ARG A 104 5.82 -1.91 16.53
C ARG A 104 7.17 -1.28 16.83
N GLU A 105 8.22 -2.07 16.96
CA GLU A 105 9.59 -1.58 17.17
C GLU A 105 10.04 -0.67 16.04
N LYS A 106 9.83 -1.09 14.79
CA LYS A 106 10.13 -0.26 13.61
C LYS A 106 9.33 1.03 13.60
N GLN A 107 8.05 0.98 13.94
CA GLN A 107 7.21 2.18 14.00
C GLN A 107 7.68 3.14 15.10
N ALA A 108 8.03 2.63 16.27
CA ALA A 108 8.53 3.45 17.39
C ALA A 108 9.88 4.13 17.07
N ALA A 109 10.68 3.52 16.19
CA ALA A 109 11.95 4.07 15.74
C ALA A 109 11.83 5.10 14.60
N LYS A 110 10.63 5.27 14.00
CA LYS A 110 10.46 6.25 12.92
C LYS A 110 10.66 7.67 13.46
N PRO A 111 11.42 8.54 12.75
CA PRO A 111 11.38 9.98 12.99
C PRO A 111 9.93 10.48 12.92
N ARG A 112 9.60 11.57 13.62
CA ARG A 112 8.24 12.16 13.64
C ARG A 112 7.75 12.71 12.29
N HIS A 113 8.50 12.48 11.20
CA HIS A 113 8.19 12.94 9.86
C HIS A 113 8.36 11.79 8.85
N SER A 114 7.59 11.86 7.77
CA SER A 114 7.59 10.93 6.63
C SER A 114 9.01 10.48 6.24
N PRO A 115 9.21 9.28 5.63
CA PRO A 115 10.48 8.93 5.00
C PRO A 115 10.88 9.93 3.89
N LEU A 116 9.94 10.75 3.42
CA LEU A 116 10.20 11.87 2.54
C LEU A 116 10.78 13.06 3.32
N PRO A 117 11.82 13.74 2.82
CA PRO A 117 12.33 14.95 3.45
C PRO A 117 11.23 16.01 3.57
N ALA A 118 11.31 16.80 4.64
CA ALA A 118 10.41 17.94 4.90
C ALA A 118 10.65 19.10 3.93
#